data_AF-A0A9X2HLZ0-F1
#
_entry.id   AF-A0A9X2HLZ0-F1
#
_cell.length_a   1.000
_cell.length_b   1.000
_cell.length_c   1.000
_cell.angle_alpha   90.00
_cell.angle_beta   90.00
_cell.angle_gamma   90.00
#
_symmetry.space_group_name_H-M   'P 1'
#
loop_
_entity.id
_entity.type
_entity.pdbx_description
1 polymer ?
#
loop_
_entity_poly.entity_id
_entity_poly.type
_entity_poly.pdbx_seq_one_letter_code
_entity_poly.pdbx_strand_id
1 'polypeptide(L)'
;MTEPLGVRSWLNKGQPKSTWPGWLLAHTVGRPDPNGSFLLKTMIDDRQMQARVLKGYIVVERKGVAYTRHPEEMRAFLAELDEKESGAYGLLPKGTAADGRAVADVADLTDDTDDISLRMRGVEPPVQMSESFRASTTQKPQKSAAKPCESLAMVTTPNRRKFAPPKGMPPSIEMRHPGELKIDDSYQRSIDTGPSRALISKIANEWDWRMCLPLVVSKRADGFYVIDGQHRLAATKLRGDIPYLPCCVFVFDSVAEEAAMFVAMNRSRRAINRLDDFHAAQAGGDADVLAITAMIEGVGFTVSRKTGSGAWAPGEVAFTSAIAKARRRYGDDVARGALEIMSEAFAGQRLVVGSPVFTAVASVLADKSFGADKSRLLAAVRTFDMAGWASLIGECKGGTDRNRHLRDFLVTAYSEAGAA
;
A
#
# COMPACT_ATOMS: atom_id res chain seq x y z
N MET A 1 53.16 -13.09 6.00
CA MET A 1 52.72 -12.95 7.40
C MET A 1 51.84 -14.16 7.70
N THR A 2 52.21 -14.87 8.74
CA THR A 2 51.86 -16.26 9.11
C THR A 2 50.38 -16.63 9.02
N GLU A 3 50.06 -17.61 8.18
CA GLU A 3 48.73 -18.25 8.12
C GLU A 3 48.45 -18.99 9.45
N PRO A 4 47.30 -18.76 10.10
CA PRO A 4 46.89 -19.55 11.26
C PRO A 4 46.70 -21.01 10.83
N LEU A 5 47.30 -21.93 11.59
CA LEU A 5 47.23 -23.38 11.42
C LEU A 5 45.78 -23.85 11.19
N GLY A 6 45.48 -24.30 9.97
CA GLY A 6 44.26 -25.05 9.64
C GLY A 6 43.25 -24.37 8.71
N VAL A 7 43.53 -23.16 8.21
CA VAL A 7 42.62 -22.43 7.31
C VAL A 7 43.16 -22.46 5.88
N ARG A 8 42.52 -23.23 4.98
CA ARG A 8 42.86 -23.19 3.54
C ARG A 8 42.02 -22.14 2.87
N SER A 9 42.63 -21.30 2.04
CA SER A 9 41.91 -20.26 1.29
C SER A 9 42.18 -20.33 -0.22
N TRP A 10 41.19 -19.95 -1.02
CA TRP A 10 41.30 -19.91 -2.47
C TRP A 10 40.43 -18.80 -3.06
N LEU A 11 41.01 -17.96 -3.92
CA LEU A 11 40.32 -16.84 -4.57
C LEU A 11 39.80 -17.25 -5.95
N ASN A 12 38.49 -17.09 -6.20
CA ASN A 12 37.90 -17.35 -7.50
C ASN A 12 38.23 -16.23 -8.49
N LYS A 13 39.23 -16.40 -9.36
CA LYS A 13 39.53 -15.44 -10.44
C LYS A 13 38.81 -15.81 -11.76
N GLY A 14 37.89 -16.77 -11.74
CA GLY A 14 37.26 -17.32 -12.95
C GLY A 14 38.15 -18.31 -13.70
N GLN A 15 39.11 -18.93 -13.01
CA GLN A 15 39.96 -19.99 -13.58
C GLN A 15 39.16 -21.28 -13.84
N PRO A 16 39.53 -22.09 -14.86
CA PRO A 16 38.81 -23.32 -15.22
C PRO A 16 38.84 -24.37 -14.09
N LYS A 17 37.82 -25.21 -14.00
CA LYS A 17 37.67 -26.22 -12.92
C LYS A 17 38.87 -27.16 -12.76
N SER A 18 39.62 -27.41 -13.83
CA SER A 18 40.82 -28.25 -13.81
C SER A 18 41.97 -27.69 -12.96
N THR A 19 41.96 -26.38 -12.66
CA THR A 19 43.01 -25.72 -11.86
C THR A 19 42.61 -25.52 -10.39
N TRP A 20 41.45 -26.05 -9.99
CA TRP A 20 40.93 -25.87 -8.63
C TRP A 20 41.60 -26.86 -7.66
N PRO A 21 41.91 -26.43 -6.43
CA PRO A 21 42.46 -27.32 -5.41
C PRO A 21 41.55 -28.52 -5.12
N GLY A 22 42.12 -29.70 -4.88
CA GLY A 22 41.36 -30.93 -4.60
C GLY A 22 40.40 -30.81 -3.42
N TRP A 23 40.77 -30.06 -2.37
CA TRP A 23 39.91 -29.80 -1.22
C TRP A 23 38.66 -28.98 -1.61
N LEU A 24 38.80 -28.01 -2.52
CA LEU A 24 37.68 -27.20 -2.99
C LEU A 24 36.72 -28.04 -3.85
N LEU A 25 37.25 -28.98 -4.64
CA LEU A 25 36.45 -29.90 -5.44
C LEU A 25 35.56 -30.79 -4.57
N ALA A 26 36.04 -31.21 -3.38
CA ALA A 26 35.25 -32.01 -2.43
C ALA A 26 34.00 -31.27 -1.92
N HIS A 27 34.04 -29.94 -1.88
CA HIS A 27 32.89 -29.11 -1.49
C HIS A 27 32.06 -28.62 -2.68
N THR A 28 32.52 -28.79 -3.91
CA THR A 28 31.84 -28.23 -5.10
C THR A 28 30.62 -29.07 -5.49
N VAL A 29 29.49 -28.41 -5.71
CA VAL A 29 28.25 -29.05 -6.19
C VAL A 29 28.05 -28.72 -7.66
N GLY A 30 27.98 -29.75 -8.50
CA GLY A 30 27.66 -29.62 -9.92
C GLY A 30 28.79 -29.07 -10.80
N ARG A 31 28.40 -28.53 -11.96
CA ARG A 31 29.30 -27.90 -12.92
C ARG A 31 29.29 -26.37 -12.71
N PRO A 32 30.44 -25.68 -12.84
CA PRO A 32 30.49 -24.23 -12.82
C PRO A 32 29.69 -23.63 -13.97
N ASP A 33 29.06 -22.49 -13.70
CA ASP A 33 28.33 -21.72 -14.68
C ASP A 33 29.31 -21.02 -15.65
N PRO A 34 28.90 -20.72 -16.90
CA PRO A 34 29.74 -20.04 -17.90
C PRO A 34 30.29 -18.68 -17.46
N ASN A 35 29.65 -18.04 -16.48
CA ASN A 35 30.07 -16.77 -15.90
C ASN A 35 31.21 -16.92 -14.84
N GLY A 36 31.71 -18.14 -14.62
CA GLY A 36 32.76 -18.43 -13.64
C GLY A 36 32.28 -18.56 -12.19
N SER A 37 30.96 -18.58 -11.96
CA SER A 37 30.37 -18.88 -10.65
C SER A 37 30.11 -20.37 -10.46
N PHE A 38 30.07 -20.83 -9.20
CA PHE A 38 29.78 -22.23 -8.87
C PHE A 38 29.17 -22.34 -7.48
N LEU A 39 28.60 -23.51 -7.17
CA LEU A 39 28.01 -23.80 -5.87
C LEU A 39 28.96 -24.63 -5.01
N LEU A 40 29.01 -24.32 -3.72
CA LEU A 40 29.69 -25.13 -2.71
C LEU A 40 28.74 -25.58 -1.61
N LYS A 41 28.99 -26.77 -1.09
CA LYS A 41 28.32 -27.37 0.05
C LYS A 41 28.98 -26.86 1.33
N THR A 42 28.19 -26.17 2.14
CA THR A 42 28.60 -25.60 3.43
C THR A 42 27.70 -26.13 4.55
N MET A 43 28.17 -26.07 5.79
CA MET A 43 27.42 -26.47 6.98
C MET A 43 27.25 -25.23 7.87
N ILE A 44 26.00 -24.89 8.20
CA ILE A 44 25.66 -23.79 9.09
C ILE A 44 24.67 -24.36 10.10
N ASP A 45 24.97 -24.26 11.41
CA ASP A 45 24.14 -24.76 12.52
C ASP A 45 23.64 -26.20 12.30
N ASP A 46 24.57 -27.11 11.98
CA ASP A 46 24.33 -28.52 11.67
C ASP A 46 23.41 -28.80 10.47
N ARG A 47 23.07 -27.78 9.68
CA ARG A 47 22.32 -27.91 8.43
C ARG A 47 23.21 -27.77 7.22
N GLN A 48 23.08 -28.71 6.30
CA GLN A 48 23.77 -28.68 5.02
C GLN A 48 23.10 -27.65 4.08
N MET A 49 23.87 -26.67 3.63
CA MET A 49 23.43 -25.58 2.77
C MET A 49 24.30 -25.51 1.50
N GLN A 50 23.80 -24.83 0.47
CA GLN A 50 24.57 -24.52 -0.74
C GLN A 50 24.84 -23.02 -0.79
N ALA A 51 26.10 -22.63 -0.95
CA ALA A 51 26.49 -21.23 -1.14
C ALA A 51 27.06 -21.02 -2.54
N ARG A 52 26.71 -19.90 -3.17
CA ARG A 52 27.22 -19.53 -4.50
C ARG A 52 28.49 -18.71 -4.39
N VAL A 53 29.53 -19.13 -5.10
CA VAL A 53 30.81 -18.43 -5.23
C VAL A 53 30.80 -17.64 -6.51
N LEU A 54 30.91 -16.32 -6.42
CA LEU A 54 31.03 -15.43 -7.58
C LEU A 54 32.51 -15.24 -7.96
N LYS A 55 32.77 -14.74 -9.17
CA LYS A 55 34.11 -14.30 -9.56
C LYS A 55 34.53 -13.13 -8.66
N GLY A 56 35.75 -13.19 -8.13
CA GLY A 56 36.29 -12.22 -7.15
C GLY A 56 36.11 -12.63 -5.69
N TYR A 57 35.34 -13.69 -5.40
CA TYR A 57 35.08 -14.13 -4.02
C TYR A 57 36.14 -15.13 -3.55
N ILE A 58 36.43 -15.12 -2.26
CA ILE A 58 37.35 -16.04 -1.61
C ILE A 58 36.57 -17.16 -0.92
N VAL A 59 37.03 -18.39 -1.11
CA VAL A 59 36.54 -19.59 -0.43
C VAL A 59 37.55 -19.98 0.63
N VAL A 60 37.07 -20.28 1.83
CA VAL A 60 37.89 -20.71 2.96
C VAL A 60 37.35 -22.02 3.52
N GLU A 61 38.22 -23.02 3.67
CA GLU A 61 37.92 -24.28 4.39
C GLU A 61 38.42 -24.16 5.83
N ARG A 62 37.52 -24.41 6.79
CA ARG A 62 37.83 -24.48 8.22
C ARG A 62 37.05 -25.64 8.85
N LYS A 63 37.74 -26.52 9.59
CA LYS A 63 37.16 -27.71 10.26
C LYS A 63 36.27 -28.58 9.34
N GLY A 64 36.65 -28.71 8.07
CA GLY A 64 35.90 -29.50 7.08
C GLY A 64 34.63 -28.81 6.54
N VAL A 65 34.47 -27.51 6.80
CA VAL A 65 33.38 -26.69 6.25
C VAL A 65 33.95 -25.59 5.35
N ALA A 66 33.42 -25.48 4.14
CA ALA A 66 33.78 -24.43 3.19
C ALA A 66 32.84 -23.22 3.32
N TYR A 67 33.42 -22.03 3.43
CA TYR A 67 32.73 -20.73 3.49
C TYR A 67 33.15 -19.86 2.31
N THR A 68 32.28 -18.97 1.84
CA THR A 68 32.60 -18.02 0.76
C THR A 68 32.12 -16.61 1.10
N ARG A 69 33.01 -15.62 0.91
CA ARG A 69 32.73 -14.19 1.10
C ARG A 69 33.55 -13.33 0.14
N HIS A 70 33.24 -12.05 0.07
CA HIS A 70 34.12 -11.07 -0.57
C HIS A 70 35.45 -10.97 0.22
N PRO A 71 36.61 -10.76 -0.42
CA PRO A 71 37.91 -10.72 0.27
C PRO A 71 37.99 -9.71 1.42
N GLU A 72 37.31 -8.57 1.28
CA GLU A 72 37.28 -7.50 2.29
C GLU A 72 36.47 -7.89 3.54
N GLU A 73 35.48 -8.76 3.39
CA GLU A 73 34.60 -9.22 4.48
C GLU A 73 35.12 -10.48 5.16
N MET A 74 35.99 -11.25 4.48
CA MET A 74 36.42 -12.57 4.95
C MET A 74 37.16 -12.50 6.29
N ARG A 75 37.94 -11.45 6.54
CA ARG A 75 38.66 -11.28 7.81
C ARG A 75 37.71 -11.09 8.99
N ALA A 76 36.70 -10.23 8.83
CA ALA A 76 35.71 -9.99 9.87
C ALA A 76 34.85 -11.23 10.13
N PHE A 77 34.48 -11.94 9.07
CA PHE A 77 33.71 -13.19 9.18
C PHE A 77 34.46 -14.30 9.93
N LEU A 78 35.76 -14.46 9.67
CA LEU A 78 36.56 -15.45 10.40
C LEU A 78 36.68 -15.10 11.90
N ALA A 79 36.79 -13.82 12.24
CA ALA A 79 36.81 -13.37 13.64
C ALA A 79 35.46 -13.62 14.35
N GLU A 80 34.34 -13.42 13.65
CA GLU A 80 33.00 -13.75 14.19
C GLU A 80 32.85 -15.26 14.45
N LEU A 81 33.40 -16.11 13.56
CA LEU A 81 33.41 -17.55 13.77
C LEU A 81 34.29 -17.95 14.97
N ASP A 82 35.45 -17.30 15.16
CA ASP A 82 36.29 -17.50 16.34
C ASP A 82 35.53 -17.15 17.64
N GLU A 83 34.82 -16.03 17.64
CA GLU A 83 34.05 -15.55 18.79
C GLU A 83 32.86 -16.48 19.12
N LYS A 84 32.13 -16.94 18.10
CA LYS A 84 31.04 -17.92 18.26
C LYS A 84 31.53 -19.25 18.82
N GLU A 85 32.68 -19.72 18.35
CA GLU A 85 33.29 -20.97 18.84
C GLU A 85 33.85 -20.83 20.27
N SER A 86 34.17 -19.60 20.71
CA SER A 86 34.70 -19.33 22.06
C SER A 86 33.64 -19.39 23.18
N GLY A 87 32.35 -19.47 22.84
CA GLY A 87 31.26 -19.71 23.81
C GLY A 87 30.79 -18.49 24.62
N ALA A 88 31.20 -17.27 24.26
CA ALA A 88 30.91 -16.04 25.02
C ALA A 88 29.41 -15.66 25.15
N TYR A 89 28.52 -16.20 24.31
CA TYR A 89 27.08 -15.89 24.31
C TYR A 89 26.23 -16.70 25.31
N GLY A 90 26.81 -17.63 26.07
CA GLY A 90 26.07 -18.49 27.01
C GLY A 90 25.66 -17.86 28.35
N LEU A 91 26.04 -16.60 28.64
CA LEU A 91 25.98 -16.01 29.99
C LEU A 91 25.09 -14.77 30.16
N LEU A 92 24.10 -14.54 29.28
CA LEU A 92 23.11 -13.47 29.49
C LEU A 92 21.82 -14.03 30.15
N PRO A 93 21.32 -13.42 31.25
CA PRO A 93 20.13 -13.91 31.92
C PRO A 93 18.87 -13.69 31.07
N LYS A 94 18.03 -14.73 30.95
CA LYS A 94 16.70 -14.65 30.33
C LYS A 94 15.77 -13.83 31.24
N GLY A 95 15.23 -12.72 30.72
CA GLY A 95 14.28 -11.87 31.42
C GLY A 95 13.02 -12.61 31.83
N THR A 96 12.59 -12.38 33.07
CA THR A 96 11.40 -12.96 33.72
C THR A 96 10.11 -12.48 33.06
N ALA A 97 9.17 -13.40 32.84
CA ALA A 97 7.81 -13.09 32.41
C ALA A 97 7.07 -12.31 33.51
N ALA A 98 6.66 -11.07 33.22
CA ALA A 98 5.79 -10.29 34.07
C ALA A 98 4.33 -10.54 33.65
N ASP A 99 3.61 -11.23 34.51
CA ASP A 99 2.17 -11.44 34.47
C ASP A 99 1.49 -10.11 34.87
N GLY A 100 0.86 -9.44 33.92
CA GLY A 100 0.26 -8.12 34.11
C GLY A 100 -0.45 -7.66 32.85
N ARG A 101 -1.74 -7.97 32.73
CA ARG A 101 -2.61 -7.42 31.69
C ARG A 101 -2.69 -5.89 31.87
N ALA A 102 -2.00 -5.16 31.01
CA ALA A 102 -2.26 -3.74 30.81
C ALA A 102 -3.63 -3.59 30.15
N VAL A 103 -4.62 -3.09 30.90
CA VAL A 103 -5.87 -2.58 30.35
C VAL A 103 -5.51 -1.26 29.66
N ALA A 104 -5.54 -1.24 28.33
CA ALA A 104 -5.41 -0.02 27.58
C ALA A 104 -6.75 0.73 27.64
N ASP A 105 -6.73 1.94 28.16
CA ASP A 105 -7.85 2.87 28.01
C ASP A 105 -8.11 3.08 26.52
N VAL A 106 -9.30 2.67 26.08
CA VAL A 106 -9.78 2.87 24.72
C VAL A 106 -10.01 4.36 24.54
N ALA A 107 -9.15 5.02 23.76
CA ALA A 107 -9.39 6.38 23.32
C ALA A 107 -10.70 6.43 22.51
N ASP A 108 -11.53 7.43 22.80
CA ASP A 108 -12.85 7.62 22.18
C ASP A 108 -12.72 7.83 20.67
N LEU A 109 -13.44 7.02 19.89
CA LEU A 109 -13.29 6.90 18.44
C LEU A 109 -14.05 8.00 17.67
N THR A 110 -14.44 9.07 18.35
CA THR A 110 -15.24 10.19 17.79
C THR A 110 -14.53 11.54 17.79
N ASP A 111 -13.21 11.58 18.04
CA ASP A 111 -12.45 12.83 17.95
C ASP A 111 -12.12 13.17 16.47
N ASP A 112 -12.95 14.03 15.88
CA ASP A 112 -12.85 14.56 14.51
C ASP A 112 -11.95 15.82 14.42
N THR A 113 -11.00 16.03 15.33
CA THR A 113 -10.06 17.16 15.27
C THR A 113 -8.75 16.85 14.51
N ASP A 114 -8.87 16.50 13.23
CA ASP A 114 -7.71 16.42 12.33
C ASP A 114 -7.25 17.84 11.90
N ASP A 115 -6.45 18.47 12.76
CA ASP A 115 -5.78 19.78 12.63
C ASP A 115 -4.77 19.86 11.44
N ILE A 116 -4.58 18.76 10.71
CA ILE A 116 -3.68 18.67 9.54
C ILE A 116 -4.37 19.18 8.27
N SER A 117 -5.69 19.00 8.13
CA SER A 117 -6.45 19.48 6.97
C SER A 117 -6.75 20.99 7.04
N LEU A 118 -6.70 21.59 8.23
CA LEU A 118 -6.87 23.02 8.44
C LEU A 118 -5.62 23.82 8.03
N ARG A 119 -4.41 23.28 8.27
CA ARG A 119 -3.14 23.96 7.91
C ARG A 119 -2.84 24.01 6.40
N MET A 120 -3.47 23.17 5.58
CA MET A 120 -3.24 23.12 4.12
C MET A 120 -4.08 24.14 3.32
N ARG A 121 -4.93 24.96 3.97
CA ARG A 121 -5.80 25.95 3.31
C ARG A 121 -5.21 27.37 3.20
N GLY A 122 -3.94 27.58 3.54
CA GLY A 122 -3.34 28.92 3.65
C GLY A 122 -2.30 29.33 2.60
N VAL A 123 -2.09 28.58 1.52
CA VAL A 123 -1.08 28.94 0.51
C VAL A 123 -1.74 29.05 -0.86
N GLU A 124 -1.97 30.28 -1.31
CA GLU A 124 -2.39 30.57 -2.68
C GLU A 124 -1.28 30.19 -3.68
N PRO A 125 -1.60 29.54 -4.81
CA PRO A 125 -0.64 29.29 -5.88
C PRO A 125 -0.47 30.54 -6.78
N PRO A 126 0.74 30.82 -7.31
CA PRO A 126 0.91 31.90 -8.26
C PRO A 126 0.25 31.56 -9.61
N VAL A 127 -0.53 32.52 -10.08
CA VAL A 127 -1.24 32.56 -11.36
C VAL A 127 -0.25 32.67 -12.51
N GLN A 128 -0.37 31.82 -13.54
CA GLN A 128 -0.18 32.24 -14.92
C GLN A 128 -0.89 31.30 -15.90
N MET A 129 -1.83 31.87 -16.63
CA MET A 129 -2.60 31.25 -17.71
C MET A 129 -1.77 31.06 -18.97
N SER A 130 -2.08 30.02 -19.74
CA SER A 130 -2.23 30.20 -21.19
C SER A 130 -3.36 29.32 -21.70
N GLU A 131 -4.34 29.99 -22.28
CA GLU A 131 -5.49 29.42 -22.96
C GLU A 131 -5.09 28.87 -24.32
N SER A 132 -5.55 27.67 -24.64
CA SER A 132 -6.16 27.34 -25.93
C SER A 132 -6.40 25.84 -25.98
N PHE A 133 -7.66 25.44 -26.12
CA PHE A 133 -8.09 24.46 -27.11
C PHE A 133 -9.61 24.28 -26.95
N ARG A 134 -10.34 25.08 -27.72
CA ARG A 134 -11.78 24.91 -27.96
C ARG A 134 -11.93 23.92 -29.12
N ALA A 135 -12.81 22.96 -28.95
CA ALA A 135 -13.13 21.91 -29.92
C ALA A 135 -13.76 22.48 -31.21
N SER A 136 -13.52 21.82 -32.36
CA SER A 136 -14.61 21.53 -33.30
C SER A 136 -14.27 20.46 -34.34
N THR A 137 -15.32 19.73 -34.71
CA THR A 137 -15.47 18.59 -35.62
C THR A 137 -15.55 19.03 -37.09
N THR A 138 -15.15 18.20 -38.07
CA THR A 138 -15.83 18.00 -39.38
C THR A 138 -15.13 16.95 -40.27
N GLN A 139 -15.92 16.24 -41.09
CA GLN A 139 -15.56 15.08 -41.94
C GLN A 139 -15.35 15.45 -43.44
N LYS A 140 -14.38 14.77 -44.11
CA LYS A 140 -14.26 14.19 -45.50
C LYS A 140 -14.72 14.98 -46.78
N PRO A 141 -14.17 14.76 -48.01
CA PRO A 141 -14.04 13.46 -48.72
C PRO A 141 -12.83 13.22 -49.69
N GLN A 142 -12.80 12.01 -50.27
CA GLN A 142 -11.74 11.32 -51.05
C GLN A 142 -11.53 11.78 -52.52
N LYS A 143 -10.38 11.43 -53.13
CA LYS A 143 -10.24 11.03 -54.56
C LYS A 143 -9.00 10.15 -54.82
N SER A 144 -9.10 9.32 -55.86
CA SER A 144 -8.41 8.04 -56.16
C SER A 144 -7.31 8.10 -57.24
N ALA A 145 -6.33 7.18 -57.23
CA ALA A 145 -5.72 6.50 -58.40
C ALA A 145 -4.81 5.31 -57.98
N ALA A 146 -4.57 4.32 -58.86
CA ALA A 146 -4.19 2.94 -58.52
C ALA A 146 -2.83 2.41 -59.10
N LYS A 147 -2.11 1.61 -58.26
CA LYS A 147 -1.26 0.37 -58.44
C LYS A 147 -0.05 0.35 -59.41
N PRO A 148 1.03 -0.49 -59.23
CA PRO A 148 1.05 -1.88 -58.67
C PRO A 148 2.27 -2.37 -57.79
N CYS A 149 2.12 -3.60 -57.24
CA CYS A 149 3.07 -4.64 -56.71
C CYS A 149 4.58 -4.33 -56.51
N GLU A 150 5.33 -4.85 -55.52
CA GLU A 150 5.13 -5.78 -54.40
C GLU A 150 6.48 -5.80 -53.63
N SER A 151 6.50 -5.54 -52.31
CA SER A 151 7.58 -6.01 -51.43
C SER A 151 7.13 -5.87 -49.98
N LEU A 152 7.16 -6.98 -49.24
CA LEU A 152 6.81 -7.18 -47.83
C LEU A 152 6.40 -5.92 -47.05
N ALA A 153 5.11 -5.84 -46.71
CA ALA A 153 4.57 -4.80 -45.85
C ALA A 153 5.26 -4.82 -44.47
N MET A 154 6.14 -3.84 -44.23
CA MET A 154 6.45 -3.42 -42.87
C MET A 154 5.14 -2.97 -42.22
N VAL A 155 4.82 -3.58 -41.07
CA VAL A 155 3.77 -3.09 -40.17
C VAL A 155 4.04 -1.60 -39.94
N THR A 156 3.22 -0.74 -40.52
CA THR A 156 3.24 0.70 -40.24
C THR A 156 2.98 0.88 -38.75
N THR A 157 4.04 1.19 -38.01
CA THR A 157 3.98 1.53 -36.60
C THR A 157 3.04 2.72 -36.44
N PRO A 158 2.01 2.67 -35.57
CA PRO A 158 1.16 3.83 -35.34
C PRO A 158 2.03 5.00 -34.84
N ASN A 159 1.70 6.19 -35.33
CA ASN A 159 2.37 7.47 -35.06
C ASN A 159 2.79 7.58 -33.57
N ARG A 160 4.08 7.35 -33.28
CA ARG A 160 4.60 7.27 -31.92
C ARG A 160 4.51 8.65 -31.29
N ARG A 161 3.67 8.83 -30.26
CA ARG A 161 3.63 10.07 -29.47
C ARG A 161 5.05 10.43 -29.05
N LYS A 162 5.49 11.65 -29.36
CA LYS A 162 6.79 12.18 -28.91
C LYS A 162 6.65 12.53 -27.43
N PHE A 163 7.45 11.89 -26.59
CA PHE A 163 7.54 12.21 -25.16
C PHE A 163 8.69 13.21 -24.93
N ALA A 164 8.58 14.04 -23.90
CA ALA A 164 9.69 14.89 -23.45
C ALA A 164 10.88 14.01 -22.99
N PRO A 165 12.12 14.52 -23.05
CA PRO A 165 13.28 13.76 -22.58
C PRO A 165 13.14 13.43 -21.09
N PRO A 166 13.60 12.23 -20.65
CA PRO A 166 13.64 11.89 -19.24
C PRO A 166 14.54 12.86 -18.46
N LYS A 167 14.16 13.17 -17.22
CA LYS A 167 14.91 14.05 -16.32
C LYS A 167 15.65 13.22 -15.27
N GLY A 168 16.86 13.64 -14.93
CA GLY A 168 17.70 13.00 -13.91
C GLY A 168 18.31 11.66 -14.33
N MET A 169 19.07 11.05 -13.43
CA MET A 169 19.65 9.72 -13.60
C MET A 169 18.71 8.63 -13.04
N PRO A 170 18.73 7.42 -13.60
CA PRO A 170 17.98 6.31 -13.02
C PRO A 170 18.50 5.97 -11.62
N PRO A 171 17.61 5.61 -10.67
CA PRO A 171 18.03 5.20 -9.33
C PRO A 171 18.72 3.82 -9.35
N SER A 172 19.57 3.57 -8.35
CA SER A 172 20.05 2.21 -8.05
C SER A 172 19.10 1.50 -7.09
N ILE A 173 18.98 0.18 -7.23
CA ILE A 173 18.25 -0.67 -6.27
C ILE A 173 19.29 -1.38 -5.40
N GLU A 174 19.29 -1.07 -4.11
CA GLU A 174 20.30 -1.54 -3.16
C GLU A 174 19.64 -2.15 -1.92
N MET A 175 20.26 -3.17 -1.33
CA MET A 175 19.88 -3.68 -0.02
C MET A 175 20.77 -3.00 1.02
N ARG A 176 20.20 -2.13 1.87
CA ARG A 176 20.95 -1.37 2.88
C ARG A 176 20.64 -1.84 4.28
N HIS A 177 21.65 -1.89 5.13
CA HIS A 177 21.45 -2.23 6.54
C HIS A 177 20.72 -1.06 7.24
N PRO A 178 19.68 -1.31 8.08
CA PRO A 178 18.93 -0.24 8.75
C PRO A 178 19.79 0.74 9.55
N GLY A 179 20.93 0.28 10.08
CA GLY A 179 21.89 1.12 10.82
C GLY A 179 22.67 2.12 9.97
N GLU A 180 22.71 1.96 8.64
CA GLU A 180 23.40 2.89 7.73
C GLU A 180 22.46 4.02 7.26
N LEU A 181 21.15 3.85 7.49
CA LEU A 181 20.12 4.75 7.02
C LEU A 181 19.84 5.85 8.06
N LYS A 182 20.04 7.09 7.63
CA LYS A 182 19.84 8.33 8.38
C LYS A 182 18.51 8.98 7.98
N ILE A 183 18.00 9.84 8.84
CA ILE A 183 16.81 10.68 8.60
C ILE A 183 17.27 12.13 8.65
N ASP A 184 16.74 12.97 7.77
CA ASP A 184 16.99 14.41 7.78
C ASP A 184 15.82 15.14 8.46
N ASP A 185 16.05 15.64 9.66
CA ASP A 185 15.02 16.28 10.48
C ASP A 185 14.61 17.67 9.96
N SER A 186 15.34 18.25 8.99
CA SER A 186 15.10 19.63 8.52
C SER A 186 13.79 19.81 7.76
N TYR A 187 13.27 18.76 7.12
CA TYR A 187 12.04 18.83 6.32
C TYR A 187 11.12 17.61 6.45
N GLN A 188 11.48 16.61 7.26
CA GLN A 188 10.68 15.39 7.45
C GLN A 188 9.74 15.47 8.66
N ARG A 189 8.72 14.61 8.66
CA ARG A 189 7.71 14.59 9.72
C ARG A 189 8.22 13.80 10.92
N SER A 190 8.09 14.38 12.11
CA SER A 190 8.33 13.65 13.36
C SER A 190 7.48 12.38 13.44
N ILE A 191 8.10 11.27 13.83
CA ILE A 191 7.46 9.98 14.10
C ILE A 191 7.09 9.80 15.59
N ASP A 192 7.31 10.81 16.42
CA ASP A 192 7.09 10.73 17.87
C ASP A 192 5.63 10.90 18.30
N THR A 193 4.72 11.11 17.34
CA THR A 193 3.29 11.21 17.63
C THR A 193 2.71 9.86 18.03
N GLY A 194 1.69 9.87 18.90
CA GLY A 194 0.99 8.64 19.34
C GLY A 194 0.55 7.73 18.18
N PRO A 195 -0.11 8.27 17.13
CA PRO A 195 -0.48 7.48 15.94
C PRO A 195 0.71 6.90 15.19
N SER A 196 1.82 7.64 15.05
CA SER A 196 3.03 7.13 14.39
C SER A 196 3.67 5.99 15.17
N ARG A 197 3.74 6.10 16.50
CA ARG A 197 4.27 5.05 17.37
C ARG A 197 3.42 3.79 17.31
N ALA A 198 2.09 3.94 17.36
CA ALA A 198 1.16 2.82 17.17
C ALA A 198 1.35 2.13 15.82
N LEU A 199 1.51 2.90 14.74
CA LEU A 199 1.77 2.36 13.40
C LEU A 199 3.13 1.62 13.33
N ILE A 200 4.19 2.18 13.91
CA ILE A 200 5.51 1.54 13.97
C ILE A 200 5.42 0.21 14.71
N SER A 201 4.80 0.19 15.88
CA SER A 201 4.60 -1.04 16.66
C SER A 201 3.80 -2.07 15.89
N LYS A 202 2.74 -1.65 15.18
CA LYS A 202 1.96 -2.55 14.33
C LYS A 202 2.81 -3.15 13.22
N ILE A 203 3.56 -2.33 12.47
CA ILE A 203 4.45 -2.81 11.40
C ILE A 203 5.51 -3.77 11.95
N ALA A 204 6.08 -3.47 13.13
CA ALA A 204 7.06 -4.34 13.77
C ALA A 204 6.46 -5.70 14.17
N ASN A 205 5.26 -5.72 14.76
CA ASN A 205 4.60 -6.95 15.20
C ASN A 205 4.10 -7.80 14.03
N GLU A 206 3.55 -7.16 12.99
CA GLU A 206 2.93 -7.81 11.83
C GLU A 206 3.82 -7.75 10.58
N TRP A 207 5.15 -7.78 10.77
CA TRP A 207 6.09 -7.58 9.65
C TRP A 207 5.87 -8.60 8.53
N ASP A 208 5.53 -8.10 7.34
CA ASP A 208 5.35 -8.88 6.12
C ASP A 208 6.18 -8.29 4.98
N TRP A 209 7.12 -9.08 4.45
CA TRP A 209 7.96 -8.68 3.32
C TRP A 209 7.16 -8.29 2.07
N ARG A 210 5.96 -8.86 1.89
CA ARG A 210 5.06 -8.53 0.77
C ARG A 210 4.49 -7.11 0.87
N MET A 211 4.43 -6.56 2.08
CA MET A 211 4.00 -5.18 2.35
C MET A 211 5.17 -4.20 2.44
N CYS A 212 6.42 -4.70 2.44
CA CYS A 212 7.62 -3.88 2.53
C CYS A 212 7.98 -3.28 1.16
N LEU A 213 7.40 -2.11 0.86
CA LEU A 213 7.83 -1.33 -0.29
C LEU A 213 9.26 -0.81 -0.11
N PRO A 214 10.09 -0.79 -1.18
CA PRO A 214 11.43 -0.21 -1.11
C PRO A 214 11.43 1.22 -0.55
N LEU A 215 12.37 1.50 0.34
CA LEU A 215 12.59 2.84 0.87
C LEU A 215 13.12 3.74 -0.23
N VAL A 216 12.68 5.00 -0.25
CA VAL A 216 13.25 6.01 -1.14
C VAL A 216 14.38 6.67 -0.39
N VAL A 217 15.58 6.67 -0.96
CA VAL A 217 16.80 7.08 -0.27
C VAL A 217 17.60 8.05 -1.14
N SER A 218 18.10 9.12 -0.54
CA SER A 218 19.06 10.05 -1.12
C SER A 218 20.47 9.64 -0.70
N LYS A 219 21.38 9.46 -1.67
CA LYS A 219 22.80 9.26 -1.41
C LYS A 219 23.50 10.61 -1.42
N ARG A 220 24.00 11.02 -0.25
CA ARG A 220 24.81 12.22 -0.04
C ARG A 220 26.27 11.84 0.17
N ALA A 221 27.16 12.84 0.20
CA ALA A 221 28.59 12.61 0.42
C ALA A 221 28.89 11.88 1.75
N ASP A 222 28.05 12.08 2.77
CA ASP A 222 28.23 11.61 4.14
C ASP A 222 27.31 10.43 4.51
N GLY A 223 26.54 9.89 3.57
CA GLY A 223 25.75 8.66 3.77
C GLY A 223 24.40 8.64 3.04
N PHE A 224 23.51 7.77 3.54
CA PHE A 224 22.21 7.48 2.97
C PHE A 224 21.09 8.07 3.83
N TYR A 225 20.26 8.92 3.22
CA TYR A 225 19.17 9.63 3.88
C TYR A 225 17.82 9.14 3.36
N VAL A 226 16.99 8.60 4.25
CA VAL A 226 15.65 8.12 3.88
C VAL A 226 14.75 9.30 3.62
N ILE A 227 14.11 9.33 2.45
CA ILE A 227 13.12 10.34 2.04
C ILE A 227 11.69 9.81 2.27
N ASP A 228 11.45 8.53 1.98
CA ASP A 228 10.17 7.86 2.23
C ASP A 228 10.38 6.47 2.84
N GLY A 229 9.57 6.14 3.86
CA GLY A 229 9.65 4.87 4.59
C GLY A 229 10.18 4.97 6.01
N GLN A 230 10.13 6.15 6.64
CA GLN A 230 10.55 6.38 8.03
C GLN A 230 9.93 5.38 9.04
N HIS A 231 8.63 5.07 8.93
CA HIS A 231 7.98 4.12 9.84
C HIS A 231 8.47 2.69 9.63
N ARG A 232 8.77 2.29 8.39
CA ARG A 232 9.34 0.97 8.08
C ARG A 232 10.75 0.86 8.65
N LEU A 233 11.58 1.89 8.47
CA LEU A 233 12.91 1.94 9.06
C LEU A 233 12.85 1.84 10.58
N ALA A 234 12.00 2.66 11.23
CA ALA A 234 11.82 2.62 12.68
C ALA A 234 11.34 1.25 13.17
N ALA A 235 10.39 0.62 12.47
CA ALA A 235 9.92 -0.73 12.81
C ALA A 235 11.02 -1.78 12.69
N THR A 236 11.87 -1.72 11.65
CA THR A 236 13.02 -2.63 11.54
C THR A 236 14.04 -2.43 12.65
N LYS A 237 14.32 -1.17 13.03
CA LYS A 237 15.20 -0.84 14.16
C LYS A 237 14.62 -1.35 15.47
N LEU A 238 13.30 -1.28 15.65
CA LEU A 238 12.61 -1.80 16.83
C LEU A 238 12.69 -3.32 16.93
N ARG A 239 12.60 -4.04 15.80
CA ARG A 239 12.71 -5.51 15.80
C ARG A 239 14.15 -6.02 15.99
N GLY A 240 15.12 -5.34 15.39
CA GLY A 240 16.54 -5.68 15.49
C GLY A 240 16.99 -6.95 14.73
N ASP A 241 16.06 -7.73 14.18
CA ASP A 241 16.32 -9.00 13.47
C ASP A 241 16.33 -8.87 11.94
N ILE A 242 16.05 -7.68 11.39
CA ILE A 242 15.98 -7.44 9.95
C ILE A 242 17.34 -6.88 9.46
N PRO A 243 18.12 -7.66 8.68
CA PRO A 243 19.49 -7.28 8.33
C PRO A 243 19.57 -6.27 7.18
N TYR A 244 18.54 -6.15 6.35
CA TYR A 244 18.55 -5.24 5.21
C TYR A 244 17.15 -4.76 4.84
N LEU A 245 17.08 -3.58 4.25
CA LEU A 245 15.89 -3.03 3.62
C LEU A 245 16.15 -2.80 2.13
N PRO A 246 15.19 -3.12 1.25
CA PRO A 246 15.27 -2.71 -0.14
C PRO A 246 15.18 -1.18 -0.23
N CYS A 247 16.11 -0.58 -0.97
CA CYS A 247 16.21 0.87 -1.15
C CYS A 247 16.29 1.22 -2.63
N CYS A 248 15.48 2.20 -3.04
CA CYS A 248 15.62 2.91 -4.30
C CYS A 248 16.44 4.17 -4.03
N VAL A 249 17.71 4.13 -4.44
CA VAL A 249 18.72 5.14 -4.11
C VAL A 249 18.86 6.13 -5.26
N PHE A 250 18.67 7.40 -4.94
CA PHE A 250 18.81 8.53 -5.86
C PHE A 250 20.02 9.38 -5.48
N VAL A 251 20.61 10.02 -6.48
CA VAL A 251 21.65 11.04 -6.31
C VAL A 251 21.07 12.35 -6.82
N PHE A 252 21.12 13.39 -6.00
CA PHE A 252 20.64 14.74 -6.33
C PHE A 252 21.79 15.73 -6.32
N ASP A 253 21.68 16.78 -7.12
CA ASP A 253 22.69 17.84 -7.17
C ASP A 253 22.54 18.82 -5.99
N SER A 254 21.35 18.87 -5.36
CA SER A 254 21.11 19.70 -4.17
C SER A 254 20.00 19.16 -3.25
N VAL A 255 20.04 19.58 -1.98
CA VAL A 255 18.98 19.30 -0.99
C VAL A 255 17.62 19.90 -1.42
N ALA A 256 17.64 20.99 -2.20
CA ALA A 256 16.41 21.60 -2.71
C ALA A 256 15.68 20.70 -3.73
N GLU A 257 16.42 20.01 -4.60
CA GLU A 257 15.84 19.03 -5.53
C GLU A 257 15.28 17.81 -4.80
N GLU A 258 16.00 17.35 -3.78
CA GLU A 258 15.55 16.27 -2.90
C GLU A 258 14.20 16.61 -2.23
N ALA A 259 14.09 17.82 -1.65
CA ALA A 259 12.87 18.31 -1.04
C ALA A 259 11.72 18.49 -2.05
N ALA A 260 12.02 19.01 -3.24
CA ALA A 260 11.02 19.16 -4.31
C ALA A 260 10.46 17.80 -4.76
N MET A 261 11.34 16.79 -4.88
CA MET A 261 10.96 15.42 -5.23
C MET A 261 10.13 14.76 -4.10
N PHE A 262 10.49 14.96 -2.83
CA PHE A 262 9.69 14.52 -1.68
C PHE A 262 8.27 15.10 -1.72
N VAL A 263 8.13 16.41 -1.96
CA VAL A 263 6.82 17.06 -2.07
C VAL A 263 6.04 16.51 -3.26
N ALA A 264 6.69 16.34 -4.42
CA ALA A 264 6.05 15.81 -5.62
C ALA A 264 5.58 14.36 -5.44
N MET A 265 6.38 13.49 -4.81
CA MET A 265 6.01 12.10 -4.52
C MET A 265 4.81 12.00 -3.57
N ASN A 266 4.73 12.86 -2.57
CA ASN A 266 3.62 12.85 -1.63
C ASN A 266 2.33 13.45 -2.24
N ARG A 267 2.46 14.54 -3.03
CA ARG A 267 1.29 15.17 -3.68
C ARG A 267 0.73 14.34 -4.83
N SER A 268 1.58 13.59 -5.54
CA SER A 268 1.16 12.75 -6.67
C SER A 268 0.55 11.41 -6.25
N ARG A 269 0.67 11.00 -4.98
CA ARG A 269 -0.03 9.82 -4.46
C ARG A 269 -1.53 10.05 -4.52
N ARG A 270 -2.15 9.44 -5.52
CA ARG A 270 -3.60 9.30 -5.56
C ARG A 270 -4.00 8.23 -4.55
N ALA A 271 -4.75 8.63 -3.52
CA ALA A 271 -5.35 7.67 -2.61
C ALA A 271 -6.18 6.66 -3.43
N ILE A 272 -6.07 5.37 -3.07
CA ILE A 272 -6.95 4.36 -3.64
C ILE A 272 -8.38 4.78 -3.29
N ASN A 273 -9.27 4.67 -4.28
CA ASN A 273 -10.65 5.00 -4.05
C ASN A 273 -11.28 3.92 -3.15
N ARG A 274 -12.14 4.31 -2.21
CA ARG A 274 -12.78 3.39 -1.25
C ARG A 274 -13.52 2.23 -1.91
N LEU A 275 -14.04 2.44 -3.12
CA LEU A 275 -14.70 1.39 -3.88
C LEU A 275 -13.71 0.36 -4.42
N ASP A 276 -12.53 0.82 -4.87
CA ASP A 276 -11.45 -0.06 -5.30
C ASP A 276 -10.88 -0.85 -4.11
N ASP A 277 -10.73 -0.19 -2.96
CA ASP A 277 -10.37 -0.85 -1.69
C ASP A 277 -11.39 -1.92 -1.30
N PHE A 278 -12.69 -1.63 -1.40
CA PHE A 278 -13.75 -2.58 -1.12
C PHE A 278 -13.66 -3.81 -2.04
N HIS A 279 -13.47 -3.60 -3.34
CA HIS A 279 -13.31 -4.70 -4.30
C HIS A 279 -12.03 -5.52 -4.06
N ALA A 280 -10.94 -4.86 -3.68
CA ALA A 280 -9.70 -5.55 -3.32
C ALA A 280 -9.88 -6.39 -2.05
N ALA A 281 -10.53 -5.84 -1.02
CA ALA A 281 -10.83 -6.56 0.21
C ALA A 281 -11.81 -7.73 -0.02
N GLN A 282 -12.79 -7.56 -0.93
CA GLN A 282 -13.69 -8.63 -1.35
C GLN A 282 -12.91 -9.79 -2.01
N ALA A 283 -12.01 -9.47 -2.93
CA ALA A 283 -11.15 -10.48 -3.58
C ALA A 283 -10.18 -11.13 -2.58
N GLY A 284 -9.76 -10.40 -1.55
CA GLY A 284 -8.96 -10.90 -0.43
C GLY A 284 -9.74 -11.77 0.57
N GLY A 285 -11.06 -11.89 0.44
CA GLY A 285 -11.89 -12.70 1.32
C GLY A 285 -12.16 -12.07 2.68
N ASP A 286 -12.11 -10.74 2.80
CA ASP A 286 -12.45 -10.04 4.05
C ASP A 286 -13.90 -10.35 4.46
N ALA A 287 -14.08 -10.91 5.65
CA ALA A 287 -15.37 -11.38 6.14
C ALA A 287 -16.42 -10.26 6.30
N ASP A 288 -16.00 -9.06 6.69
CA ASP A 288 -16.90 -7.90 6.85
C ASP A 288 -17.39 -7.44 5.47
N VAL A 289 -16.47 -7.40 4.50
CA VAL A 289 -16.78 -7.03 3.11
C VAL A 289 -17.67 -8.07 2.43
N LEU A 290 -17.39 -9.36 2.60
CA LEU A 290 -18.24 -10.44 2.07
C LEU A 290 -19.65 -10.40 2.66
N ALA A 291 -19.79 -10.11 3.95
CA ALA A 291 -21.09 -9.95 4.58
C ALA A 291 -21.86 -8.74 4.04
N ILE A 292 -21.19 -7.61 3.79
CA ILE A 292 -21.79 -6.45 3.11
C ILE A 292 -22.24 -6.81 1.70
N THR A 293 -21.39 -7.48 0.93
CA THR A 293 -21.74 -7.92 -0.44
C THR A 293 -22.99 -8.80 -0.41
N ALA A 294 -23.03 -9.82 0.45
CA ALA A 294 -24.17 -10.73 0.56
C ALA A 294 -25.47 -9.98 0.94
N MET A 295 -25.38 -8.96 1.80
CA MET A 295 -26.52 -8.13 2.17
C MET A 295 -27.04 -7.28 0.99
N ILE A 296 -26.13 -6.70 0.21
CA ILE A 296 -26.46 -5.91 -0.99
C ILE A 296 -27.09 -6.79 -2.07
N GLU A 297 -26.46 -7.93 -2.38
CA GLU A 297 -26.94 -8.87 -3.40
C GLU A 297 -28.27 -9.52 -2.97
N GLY A 298 -28.44 -9.80 -1.68
CA GLY A 298 -29.68 -10.38 -1.14
C GLY A 298 -30.93 -9.51 -1.32
N VAL A 299 -30.77 -8.20 -1.48
CA VAL A 299 -31.88 -7.27 -1.79
C VAL A 299 -32.00 -6.95 -3.28
N GLY A 300 -31.22 -7.61 -4.15
CA GLY A 300 -31.23 -7.39 -5.59
C GLY A 300 -30.39 -6.21 -6.07
N PHE A 301 -29.56 -5.61 -5.20
CA PHE A 301 -28.60 -4.59 -5.59
C PHE A 301 -27.25 -5.19 -5.96
N THR A 302 -26.38 -4.37 -6.57
CA THR A 302 -25.01 -4.76 -6.90
C THR A 302 -24.02 -3.68 -6.50
N VAL A 303 -22.78 -4.06 -6.20
CA VAL A 303 -21.74 -3.07 -5.87
C VAL A 303 -21.16 -2.49 -7.16
N SER A 304 -21.21 -1.16 -7.31
CA SER A 304 -20.67 -0.50 -8.50
C SER A 304 -19.14 -0.67 -8.60
N ARG A 305 -18.62 -0.67 -9.82
CA ARG A 305 -17.17 -0.54 -10.11
C ARG A 305 -16.76 0.89 -10.45
N LYS A 306 -17.74 1.81 -10.52
CA LYS A 306 -17.56 3.15 -11.06
C LYS A 306 -17.67 4.16 -9.93
N THR A 307 -16.80 5.17 -9.96
CA THR A 307 -16.70 6.15 -8.88
C THR A 307 -17.67 7.33 -9.06
N GLY A 308 -18.09 7.58 -10.30
CA GLY A 308 -18.98 8.70 -10.64
C GLY A 308 -20.46 8.29 -10.62
N SER A 309 -21.28 9.02 -9.87
CA SER A 309 -22.71 8.73 -9.71
C SER A 309 -23.52 8.78 -11.02
N GLY A 310 -23.09 9.58 -12.00
CA GLY A 310 -23.71 9.63 -13.33
C GLY A 310 -23.47 8.39 -14.20
N ALA A 311 -22.51 7.54 -13.83
CA ALA A 311 -22.15 6.34 -14.60
C ALA A 311 -22.76 5.04 -14.04
N TRP A 312 -23.47 5.12 -12.90
CA TRP A 312 -24.09 3.98 -12.23
C TRP A 312 -25.31 3.47 -13.00
N ALA A 313 -25.48 2.15 -13.05
CA ALA A 313 -26.72 1.55 -13.50
C ALA A 313 -27.78 1.58 -12.38
N PRO A 314 -29.08 1.42 -12.70
CA PRO A 314 -30.10 1.22 -11.69
C PRO A 314 -29.76 0.05 -10.74
N GLY A 315 -29.98 0.24 -9.44
CA GLY A 315 -29.65 -0.76 -8.42
C GLY A 315 -28.15 -0.95 -8.13
N GLU A 316 -27.26 -0.15 -8.71
CA GLU A 316 -25.85 -0.11 -8.30
C GLU A 316 -25.65 0.73 -7.03
N VAL A 317 -24.92 0.17 -6.08
CA VAL A 317 -24.56 0.77 -4.78
C VAL A 317 -23.07 1.06 -4.76
N ALA A 318 -22.69 2.29 -4.43
CA ALA A 318 -21.29 2.69 -4.22
C ALA A 318 -20.99 3.13 -2.78
N PHE A 319 -21.99 3.16 -1.91
CA PHE A 319 -21.90 3.68 -0.54
C PHE A 319 -21.60 2.58 0.50
N THR A 320 -20.68 1.67 0.17
CA THR A 320 -20.31 0.53 1.00
C THR A 320 -19.82 0.93 2.39
N SER A 321 -19.12 2.05 2.51
CA SER A 321 -18.68 2.58 3.82
C SER A 321 -19.84 2.99 4.73
N ALA A 322 -20.95 3.50 4.18
CA ALA A 322 -22.13 3.85 4.97
C ALA A 322 -22.83 2.59 5.50
N ILE A 323 -22.89 1.54 4.69
CA ILE A 323 -23.43 0.23 5.10
C ILE A 323 -22.57 -0.38 6.21
N ALA A 324 -21.23 -0.39 6.04
CA ALA A 324 -20.31 -0.84 7.08
C ALA A 324 -20.51 -0.08 8.40
N LYS A 325 -20.68 1.25 8.33
CA LYS A 325 -20.93 2.09 9.51
C LYS A 325 -22.28 1.77 10.17
N ALA A 326 -23.34 1.57 9.37
CA ALA A 326 -24.65 1.20 9.88
C ALA A 326 -24.63 -0.18 10.56
N ARG A 327 -23.96 -1.19 9.96
CA ARG A 327 -23.79 -2.52 10.56
C ARG A 327 -23.09 -2.44 11.92
N ARG A 328 -21.98 -1.71 12.00
CA ARG A 328 -21.23 -1.54 13.26
C ARG A 328 -22.01 -0.78 14.34
N ARG A 329 -22.81 0.21 13.94
CA ARG A 329 -23.53 1.10 14.87
C ARG A 329 -24.89 0.55 15.31
N TYR A 330 -25.63 -0.07 14.39
CA TYR A 330 -27.03 -0.46 14.57
C TYR A 330 -27.28 -1.97 14.42
N GLY A 331 -26.29 -2.74 13.96
CA GLY A 331 -26.41 -4.17 13.69
C GLY A 331 -26.85 -4.50 12.27
N ASP A 332 -26.68 -5.76 11.90
CA ASP A 332 -26.90 -6.25 10.53
C ASP A 332 -28.37 -6.19 10.11
N ASP A 333 -29.31 -6.41 11.02
CA ASP A 333 -30.74 -6.42 10.70
C ASP A 333 -31.27 -5.03 10.35
N VAL A 334 -30.78 -3.98 11.01
CA VAL A 334 -31.15 -2.59 10.69
C VAL A 334 -30.57 -2.20 9.33
N ALA A 335 -29.31 -2.55 9.07
CA ALA A 335 -28.67 -2.27 7.78
C ALA A 335 -29.39 -3.00 6.62
N ARG A 336 -29.73 -4.28 6.82
CA ARG A 336 -30.50 -5.06 5.85
C ARG A 336 -31.89 -4.47 5.62
N GLY A 337 -32.62 -4.16 6.69
CA GLY A 337 -33.94 -3.56 6.60
C GLY A 337 -33.96 -2.21 5.88
N ALA A 338 -32.93 -1.38 6.07
CA ALA A 338 -32.79 -0.14 5.32
C ALA A 338 -32.52 -0.38 3.82
N LEU A 339 -31.70 -1.38 3.47
CA LEU A 339 -31.46 -1.77 2.08
C LEU A 339 -32.71 -2.35 1.42
N GLU A 340 -33.50 -3.16 2.14
CA GLU A 340 -34.79 -3.70 1.67
C GLU A 340 -35.76 -2.58 1.30
N ILE A 341 -35.95 -1.61 2.21
CA ILE A 341 -36.81 -0.44 1.97
C ILE A 341 -36.33 0.35 0.74
N MET A 342 -35.02 0.57 0.61
CA MET A 342 -34.48 1.29 -0.55
C MET A 342 -34.63 0.52 -1.86
N SER A 343 -34.43 -0.80 -1.86
CA SER A 343 -34.60 -1.65 -3.04
C SER A 343 -36.02 -1.59 -3.57
N GLU A 344 -36.99 -1.66 -2.66
CA GLU A 344 -38.40 -1.57 -3.01
C GLU A 344 -38.83 -0.13 -3.39
N ALA A 345 -38.34 0.90 -2.71
CA ALA A 345 -38.72 2.29 -2.98
C ALA A 345 -38.15 2.81 -4.31
N PHE A 346 -36.94 2.38 -4.67
CA PHE A 346 -36.18 2.93 -5.79
C PHE A 346 -35.90 1.91 -6.89
N ALA A 347 -36.78 0.91 -7.04
CA ALA A 347 -36.70 -0.07 -8.11
C ALA A 347 -36.56 0.61 -9.48
N GLY A 348 -35.55 0.21 -10.26
CA GLY A 348 -35.27 0.79 -11.58
C GLY A 348 -34.61 2.18 -11.57
N GLN A 349 -34.29 2.76 -10.41
CA GLN A 349 -33.65 4.06 -10.31
C GLN A 349 -32.14 3.97 -10.01
N ARG A 350 -31.41 5.03 -10.38
CA ARG A 350 -30.01 5.22 -9.98
C ARG A 350 -29.94 5.84 -8.60
N LEU A 351 -29.15 5.26 -7.71
CA LEU A 351 -29.04 5.68 -6.31
C LEU A 351 -28.05 6.85 -6.12
N VAL A 352 -28.26 7.97 -6.83
CA VAL A 352 -27.33 9.12 -6.87
C VAL A 352 -27.07 9.72 -5.48
N VAL A 353 -28.12 9.78 -4.64
CA VAL A 353 -28.05 10.20 -3.23
C VAL A 353 -28.35 9.04 -2.29
N GLY A 354 -27.93 7.83 -2.68
CA GLY A 354 -28.18 6.61 -1.91
C GLY A 354 -27.57 6.63 -0.52
N SER A 355 -26.36 7.15 -0.33
CA SER A 355 -25.71 7.15 0.99
C SER A 355 -26.46 7.98 2.03
N PRO A 356 -26.87 9.24 1.76
CA PRO A 356 -27.64 10.01 2.73
C PRO A 356 -29.02 9.42 3.02
N VAL A 357 -29.75 8.97 2.00
CA VAL A 357 -31.07 8.34 2.16
C VAL A 357 -30.95 7.06 2.99
N PHE A 358 -29.99 6.18 2.67
CA PHE A 358 -29.70 4.97 3.44
C PHE A 358 -29.43 5.27 4.91
N THR A 359 -28.59 6.27 5.17
CA THR A 359 -28.21 6.65 6.54
C THR A 359 -29.41 7.18 7.31
N ALA A 360 -30.29 7.96 6.67
CA ALA A 360 -31.52 8.46 7.27
C ALA A 360 -32.47 7.30 7.63
N VAL A 361 -32.75 6.40 6.67
CA VAL A 361 -33.62 5.23 6.89
C VAL A 361 -33.08 4.34 8.00
N ALA A 362 -31.79 3.99 7.96
CA ALA A 362 -31.15 3.17 8.99
C ALA A 362 -31.22 3.83 10.38
N SER A 363 -31.06 5.16 10.46
CA SER A 363 -31.16 5.89 11.72
C SER A 363 -32.58 5.87 12.31
N VAL A 364 -33.62 5.94 11.46
CA VAL A 364 -35.03 5.88 11.88
C VAL A 364 -35.40 4.47 12.34
N LEU A 365 -34.97 3.44 11.61
CA LEU A 365 -35.19 2.04 11.99
C LEU A 365 -34.48 1.66 13.31
N ALA A 366 -33.29 2.23 13.56
CA ALA A 366 -32.55 1.98 14.80
C ALA A 366 -33.17 2.66 16.02
N ASP A 367 -33.95 3.72 15.81
CA ASP A 367 -34.53 4.52 16.88
C ASP A 367 -35.75 3.82 17.48
N LYS A 368 -35.50 3.02 18.53
CA LYS A 368 -36.54 2.30 19.27
C LYS A 368 -37.59 3.22 19.88
N SER A 369 -37.23 4.46 20.20
CA SER A 369 -38.18 5.44 20.75
C SER A 369 -39.17 5.93 19.70
N PHE A 370 -38.74 5.94 18.43
CA PHE A 370 -39.59 6.27 17.30
C PHE A 370 -40.54 5.12 16.92
N GLY A 371 -40.13 3.87 17.14
CA GLY A 371 -40.99 2.69 16.90
C GLY A 371 -41.45 2.58 15.45
N ALA A 372 -40.52 2.73 14.50
CA ALA A 372 -40.84 2.81 13.07
C ALA A 372 -41.56 1.55 12.55
N ASP A 373 -42.72 1.75 11.92
CA ASP A 373 -43.38 0.75 11.07
C ASP A 373 -42.70 0.73 9.69
N LYS A 374 -42.29 -0.44 9.23
CA LYS A 374 -41.54 -0.58 7.97
C LYS A 374 -42.36 -0.18 6.74
N SER A 375 -43.66 -0.51 6.71
CA SER A 375 -44.54 -0.21 5.59
C SER A 375 -44.79 1.29 5.45
N ARG A 376 -45.01 1.97 6.59
CA ARG A 376 -45.14 3.42 6.65
C ARG A 376 -43.84 4.14 6.32
N LEU A 377 -42.70 3.60 6.77
CA LEU A 377 -41.39 4.13 6.40
C LEU A 377 -41.11 3.99 4.90
N LEU A 378 -41.47 2.85 4.31
CA LEU A 378 -41.41 2.68 2.86
C LEU A 378 -42.29 3.71 2.12
N ALA A 379 -43.52 3.95 2.59
CA ALA A 379 -44.38 4.98 2.00
C ALA A 379 -43.74 6.38 2.07
N ALA A 380 -43.14 6.73 3.22
CA ALA A 380 -42.44 7.99 3.40
C ALA A 380 -41.21 8.14 2.47
N VAL A 381 -40.45 7.05 2.26
CA VAL A 381 -39.32 7.04 1.33
C VAL A 381 -39.80 7.22 -0.12
N ARG A 382 -40.97 6.65 -0.48
CA ARG A 382 -41.60 6.77 -1.81
C ARG A 382 -42.20 8.16 -2.11
N THR A 383 -42.29 9.06 -1.13
CA THR A 383 -42.77 10.44 -1.34
C THR A 383 -41.97 11.17 -2.42
N PHE A 384 -40.68 10.85 -2.56
CA PHE A 384 -39.83 11.39 -3.62
C PHE A 384 -39.06 10.27 -4.33
N ASP A 385 -38.80 10.47 -5.61
CA ASP A 385 -37.81 9.68 -6.34
C ASP A 385 -36.37 10.12 -5.96
N MET A 386 -35.36 9.45 -6.49
CA MET A 386 -33.96 9.79 -6.19
C MET A 386 -33.57 11.22 -6.58
N ALA A 387 -34.20 11.80 -7.60
CA ALA A 387 -33.95 13.18 -8.00
C ALA A 387 -34.60 14.18 -7.04
N GLY A 388 -35.81 13.90 -6.56
CA GLY A 388 -36.50 14.67 -5.53
C GLY A 388 -35.74 14.65 -4.21
N TRP A 389 -35.29 13.48 -3.75
CA TRP A 389 -34.42 13.41 -2.56
C TRP A 389 -33.11 14.18 -2.74
N ALA A 390 -32.56 14.24 -3.95
CA ALA A 390 -31.34 15.00 -4.24
C ALA A 390 -31.56 16.52 -4.22
N SER A 391 -32.75 17.01 -4.62
CA SER A 391 -33.04 18.44 -4.62
C SER A 391 -33.14 19.03 -3.21
N LEU A 392 -33.62 18.23 -2.24
CA LEU A 392 -33.73 18.62 -0.83
C LEU A 392 -32.38 18.93 -0.16
N ILE A 393 -31.26 18.46 -0.72
CA ILE A 393 -29.94 18.62 -0.13
C ILE A 393 -28.98 19.50 -0.95
N GLY A 394 -29.50 20.20 -1.96
CA GLY A 394 -28.70 21.04 -2.86
C GLY A 394 -27.94 22.15 -2.12
N GLU A 395 -28.52 22.69 -1.05
CA GLU A 395 -27.95 23.80 -0.28
C GLU A 395 -27.06 23.34 0.90
N CYS A 396 -27.05 22.05 1.23
CA CYS A 396 -26.30 21.52 2.37
C CYS A 396 -24.79 21.49 2.10
N LYS A 397 -24.01 22.10 3.00
CA LYS A 397 -22.54 22.22 2.92
C LYS A 397 -21.80 21.12 3.70
N GLY A 398 -22.18 19.85 3.52
CA GLY A 398 -21.45 18.73 4.14
C GLY A 398 -22.21 17.42 4.21
N GLY A 399 -21.49 16.30 4.36
CA GLY A 399 -22.11 14.96 4.42
C GLY A 399 -22.98 14.76 5.68
N THR A 400 -22.52 15.23 6.84
CA THR A 400 -23.27 15.12 8.10
C THR A 400 -24.56 15.94 8.06
N ASP A 401 -24.50 17.16 7.50
CA ASP A 401 -25.67 18.04 7.36
C ASP A 401 -26.71 17.43 6.42
N ARG A 402 -26.28 16.85 5.29
CA ARG A 402 -27.16 16.13 4.36
C ARG A 402 -27.89 14.99 5.04
N ASN A 403 -27.19 14.18 5.84
CA ASN A 403 -27.79 13.05 6.54
C ASN A 403 -28.84 13.50 7.57
N ARG A 404 -28.55 14.58 8.32
CA ARG A 404 -29.49 15.15 9.29
C ARG A 404 -30.73 15.69 8.58
N HIS A 405 -30.53 16.50 7.54
CA HIS A 405 -31.63 17.15 6.83
C HIS A 405 -32.57 16.13 6.17
N LEU A 406 -32.03 15.09 5.54
CA LEU A 406 -32.85 14.01 4.98
C LEU A 406 -33.57 13.20 6.05
N ARG A 407 -32.95 12.99 7.22
CA ARG A 407 -33.61 12.34 8.33
C ARG A 407 -34.82 13.15 8.80
N ASP A 408 -34.68 14.46 8.93
CA ASP A 408 -35.77 15.33 9.39
C ASP A 408 -36.93 15.31 8.39
N PHE A 409 -36.64 15.46 7.09
CA PHE A 409 -37.66 15.32 6.04
C PHE A 409 -38.34 13.95 6.03
N LEU A 410 -37.56 12.87 6.20
CA LEU A 410 -38.11 11.52 6.24
C LEU A 410 -39.07 11.33 7.42
N VAL A 411 -38.76 11.90 8.60
CA VAL A 411 -39.66 11.87 9.76
C VAL A 411 -40.94 12.66 9.52
N THR A 412 -40.86 13.82 8.86
CA THR A 412 -42.03 14.60 8.48
C THR A 412 -42.91 13.81 7.52
N ALA A 413 -42.33 13.28 6.43
CA ALA A 413 -43.04 12.45 5.46
C ALA A 413 -43.65 11.19 6.10
N TYR A 414 -42.94 10.57 7.05
CA TYR A 414 -43.46 9.46 7.84
C TYR A 414 -44.70 9.88 8.65
N SER A 415 -44.64 11.03 9.32
CA SER A 415 -45.74 11.55 10.14
C SER A 415 -47.00 11.78 9.30
N GLU A 416 -46.85 12.36 8.11
CA GLU A 416 -47.94 12.59 7.15
C GLU A 416 -48.53 11.28 6.59
N ALA A 417 -47.69 10.29 6.30
CA ALA A 417 -48.12 9.00 5.73
C ALA A 417 -48.99 8.13 6.66
N GLY A 418 -49.12 8.48 7.95
CA GLY A 418 -50.07 7.81 8.86
C GLY A 418 -51.26 8.66 9.27
N ALA A 419 -51.36 9.88 8.74
CA ALA A 419 -52.55 10.72 8.86
C ALA A 419 -53.49 10.58 7.65
N ALA A 420 -52.98 10.03 6.54
CA ALA A 420 -53.74 9.57 5.38
C ALA A 420 -54.15 8.11 5.53
#